data_AF-A0A965C8M4-F1
#
_entry.id   AF-A0A965C8M4-F1
#
_cell.length_a   1.000
_cell.length_b   1.000
_cell.length_c   1.000
_cell.angle_alpha   90.00
_cell.angle_beta   90.00
_cell.angle_gamma   90.00
#
_symmetry.space_group_name_H-M   'P 1'
#
loop_
_entity.id
_entity.type
_entity.pdbx_description
1 polymer ?
#
loop_
_entity_poly.entity_id
_entity_poly.type
_entity_poly.pdbx_seq_one_letter_code
_entity_poly.pdbx_strand_id
1 'polypeptide(L)'
;VLVVSKVANFSIDLPEASVAIQISGSYGSRQEEAQRLGRLLRPKADGRTASFYTLITRDTVDQDFAQNRQRFLAEQGYAYEIVDAVDL
;
A
#
# COMPACT_ATOMS: atom_id res chain seq x y z
N VAL A 1 8.75 13.79 6.41
CA VAL A 1 7.51 13.41 5.69
C VAL A 1 7.65 13.89 4.26
N LEU A 2 7.43 13.00 3.28
CA LEU A 2 7.50 13.31 1.85
C LEU A 2 6.11 13.03 1.25
N VAL A 3 5.60 13.96 0.43
CA VAL A 3 4.33 13.79 -0.28
C VAL A 3 4.62 13.78 -1.77
N VAL A 4 4.14 12.74 -2.44
CA VAL A 4 4.41 12.52 -3.87
C VAL A 4 3.10 12.23 -4.60
N SER A 5 3.01 12.66 -5.86
CA SER A 5 1.86 12.37 -6.72
C SER A 5 2.02 11.02 -7.42
N LYS A 6 0.96 10.55 -8.09
CA LYS A 6 0.98 9.30 -8.88
C LYS A 6 2.12 9.23 -9.90
N VAL A 7 2.54 10.36 -10.47
CA VAL A 7 3.63 10.42 -11.47
C VAL A 7 4.99 10.09 -10.84
N ALA A 8 5.15 10.36 -9.54
CA ALA A 8 6.39 10.11 -8.81
C ALA A 8 6.47 8.68 -8.22
N ASN A 9 5.40 7.87 -8.30
CA ASN A 9 5.36 6.51 -7.74
C ASN A 9 6.32 5.52 -8.41
N PHE A 10 6.79 5.79 -9.64
CA PHE A 10 7.60 4.84 -10.41
C PHE A 10 9.11 4.99 -10.21
N SER A 11 9.59 6.17 -9.79
CA SER A 11 11.00 6.53 -9.94
C SER A 11 11.74 6.83 -8.63
N ILE A 12 11.05 6.81 -7.48
CA ILE A 12 11.66 7.16 -6.20
C ILE A 12 11.85 5.90 -5.36
N ASP A 13 13.10 5.58 -5.04
CA ASP A 13 13.44 4.53 -4.09
C ASP A 13 13.60 5.14 -2.68
N LEU A 14 12.81 4.68 -1.72
CA LEU A 14 12.82 5.17 -0.34
C LEU A 14 13.16 4.03 0.62
N PRO A 15 14.43 3.55 0.63
CA PRO A 15 14.84 2.39 1.43
C PRO A 15 14.66 2.62 2.93
N GLU A 16 14.72 3.87 3.41
CA GLU A 16 14.56 4.22 4.83
C GLU A 16 13.11 4.47 5.26
N ALA A 17 12.14 4.46 4.33
CA ALA A 17 10.74 4.67 4.69
C ALA A 17 10.17 3.42 5.36
N SER A 18 9.77 3.53 6.63
CA SER A 18 9.07 2.47 7.37
C SER A 18 7.54 2.58 7.28
N VAL A 19 7.01 3.72 6.88
CA VAL A 19 5.56 3.94 6.76
C VAL A 19 5.27 4.58 5.42
N ALA A 20 4.27 4.06 4.72
CA ALA A 20 3.74 4.64 3.52
C ALA A 20 2.22 4.66 3.54
N ILE A 21 1.64 5.75 3.02
CA ILE A 21 0.20 5.98 2.98
C ILE A 21 -0.17 6.28 1.54
N GLN A 22 -1.16 5.57 1.01
CA GLN A 22 -1.74 5.81 -0.31
C GLN A 22 -3.19 6.31 -0.14
N ILE A 23 -3.49 7.48 -0.67
CA ILE A 23 -4.79 8.16 -0.49
C ILE A 23 -5.74 7.92 -1.69
N SER A 24 -5.21 7.48 -2.82
CA SER A 24 -6.01 7.19 -4.02
C SER A 24 -5.38 6.03 -4.78
N GLY A 25 -6.13 4.97 -5.03
CA GLY A 25 -5.70 3.85 -5.85
C GLY A 25 -6.56 3.75 -7.09
N SER A 26 -6.04 4.19 -8.25
CA SER A 26 -6.61 3.71 -9.51
C SER A 26 -6.25 2.23 -9.65
N TYR A 27 -7.18 1.41 -10.14
CA TYR A 27 -6.85 0.06 -10.54
C TYR A 27 -5.81 0.08 -11.66
N GLY A 28 -4.60 -0.38 -11.35
CA GLY A 28 -3.47 -0.50 -12.27
C GLY A 28 -3.08 -1.97 -12.47
N SER A 29 -1.87 -2.22 -12.96
CA SER A 29 -1.34 -3.58 -13.05
C SER A 29 -1.13 -4.15 -11.65
N ARG A 30 -1.88 -5.20 -11.27
CA ARG A 30 -1.74 -5.88 -9.97
C ARG A 30 -0.29 -6.29 -9.68
N GLN A 31 0.40 -6.80 -10.68
CA GLN A 31 1.81 -7.21 -10.57
C GLN A 31 2.75 -6.05 -10.25
N GLU A 32 2.54 -4.90 -10.88
CA GLU A 32 3.32 -3.68 -10.61
C GLU A 32 3.13 -3.20 -9.17
N GLU A 33 1.89 -3.26 -8.66
CA GLU A 33 1.57 -2.89 -7.29
C GLU A 33 2.24 -3.84 -6.27
N ALA A 34 2.20 -5.15 -6.49
CA ALA A 34 2.93 -6.11 -5.64
C ALA A 34 4.44 -5.85 -5.66
N GLN A 35 5.02 -5.58 -6.83
CA GLN A 35 6.46 -5.33 -6.94
C GLN A 35 6.84 -4.03 -6.21
N ARG A 36 6.03 -2.98 -6.33
CA ARG A 36 6.21 -1.72 -5.59
C ARG A 36 6.10 -1.93 -4.09
N LEU A 37 5.10 -2.68 -3.63
CA LEU A 37 4.92 -3.00 -2.22
C LEU A 37 6.07 -3.84 -1.67
N GLY A 38 6.58 -4.83 -2.43
CA GLY A 38 7.75 -5.62 -2.00
C GLY A 38 9.02 -4.78 -1.81
N ARG A 39 9.20 -3.70 -2.59
CA ARG A 39 10.31 -2.75 -2.37
C ARG A 39 10.12 -1.92 -1.11
N LEU A 40 8.88 -1.49 -0.87
CA LEU A 40 8.51 -0.63 0.25
C LEU A 40 8.53 -1.37 1.59
N LEU A 41 7.99 -2.59 1.60
CA LEU A 41 7.86 -3.48 2.75
C LEU A 41 9.11 -4.32 3.03
N ARG A 42 10.21 -4.06 2.32
CA ARG A 42 11.48 -4.77 2.57
C ARG A 42 11.92 -4.60 4.03
N PRO A 43 12.35 -5.68 4.70
CA PRO A 43 12.93 -5.61 6.04
C PRO A 43 14.05 -4.57 6.11
N LYS A 44 14.02 -3.72 7.12
CA LYS A 44 15.07 -2.72 7.35
C LYS A 44 16.26 -3.36 8.04
N ALA A 45 17.45 -2.81 7.83
CA ALA A 45 18.70 -3.34 8.39
C ALA A 45 18.71 -3.36 9.93
N ASP A 46 17.94 -2.47 10.56
CA ASP A 46 17.74 -2.37 12.00
C ASP A 46 16.59 -3.21 12.55
N GLY A 47 15.97 -4.06 11.71
CA GLY A 47 14.87 -4.94 12.09
C GLY A 47 13.50 -4.26 12.19
N ARG A 48 13.40 -2.95 11.91
CA ARG A 48 12.09 -2.28 11.88
C ARG A 48 11.20 -2.90 10.80
N THR A 49 9.95 -3.13 11.18
CA THR A 49 8.89 -3.51 10.24
C THR A 49 8.48 -2.31 9.41
N ALA A 50 8.08 -2.56 8.17
CA ALA A 50 7.49 -1.55 7.31
C ALA A 50 5.97 -1.76 7.24
N SER A 51 5.22 -0.66 7.28
CA SER A 51 3.76 -0.64 7.21
C SER A 51 3.30 0.15 6.00
N PHE A 52 2.28 -0.37 5.33
CA PHE A 52 1.64 0.27 4.19
C PHE A 52 0.15 0.43 4.47
N TYR A 53 -0.32 1.67 4.40
CA TYR A 53 -1.72 2.02 4.62
C TYR A 53 -2.34 2.51 3.31
N THR A 54 -3.60 2.13 3.08
CA THR A 54 -4.42 2.68 2.01
C THR A 54 -5.67 3.28 2.61
N LEU A 55 -5.91 4.57 2.36
CA LEU A 55 -7.18 5.21 2.70
C LEU A 55 -8.20 4.90 1.61
N ILE A 56 -9.33 4.35 2.04
CA ILE A 56 -10.42 3.93 1.15
C ILE A 56 -11.67 4.70 1.52
N THR A 57 -12.29 5.33 0.53
CA THR A 57 -13.60 5.96 0.71
C THR A 57 -14.68 4.88 0.64
N ARG A 58 -15.51 4.79 1.67
CA ARG A 58 -16.62 3.82 1.72
C ARG A 58 -17.68 4.16 0.68
N ASP A 59 -18.35 3.13 0.17
CA ASP A 59 -19.44 3.24 -0.80
C ASP A 59 -19.02 3.92 -2.13
N THR A 60 -17.74 3.80 -2.48
CA THR A 60 -17.20 4.23 -3.77
C THR A 60 -16.48 3.08 -4.47
N VAL A 61 -16.12 3.30 -5.74
CA VAL A 61 -15.32 2.35 -6.53
C VAL A 61 -13.97 2.01 -5.88
N ASP A 62 -13.44 2.85 -4.98
CA ASP A 62 -12.20 2.58 -4.25
C ASP A 62 -12.33 1.32 -3.37
N GLN A 63 -13.54 1.06 -2.85
CA GLN A 63 -13.82 -0.12 -2.04
C GLN A 63 -13.71 -1.41 -2.85
N ASP A 64 -14.19 -1.42 -4.10
CA ASP A 64 -14.04 -2.56 -5.01
C ASP A 64 -12.58 -2.80 -5.35
N PHE A 65 -11.81 -1.73 -5.57
CA PHE A 65 -10.36 -1.82 -5.79
C PHE A 65 -9.64 -2.35 -4.56
N ALA A 66 -10.01 -1.92 -3.36
CA ALA A 66 -9.45 -2.40 -2.10
C ALA A 66 -9.69 -3.89 -1.89
N GLN A 67 -10.91 -4.38 -2.16
CA GLN A 67 -11.22 -5.81 -2.06
C GLN A 67 -10.37 -6.66 -3.02
N ASN A 68 -10.21 -6.20 -4.26
CA ASN A 68 -9.36 -6.88 -5.25
C ASN A 68 -7.88 -6.88 -4.81
N ARG A 69 -7.38 -5.76 -4.28
CA ARG A 69 -6.02 -5.64 -3.73
C ARG A 69 -5.81 -6.59 -2.54
N GLN A 70 -6.75 -6.62 -1.59
CA GLN A 70 -6.68 -7.49 -0.42
C GLN A 70 -6.50 -8.94 -0.84
N ARG A 71 -7.35 -9.45 -1.74
CA ARG A 71 -7.25 -10.86 -2.21
C ARG A 71 -5.88 -11.13 -2.82
N PHE A 72 -5.44 -10.25 -3.72
CA PHE A 72 -4.15 -10.41 -4.39
C PHE A 72 -2.97 -10.37 -3.42
N LEU A 73 -2.95 -9.46 -2.45
CA LEU A 73 -1.87 -9.39 -1.45
C LEU A 73 -1.88 -10.57 -0.48
N ALA A 74 -3.06 -11.02 -0.07
CA ALA A 74 -3.20 -12.22 0.76
C ALA A 74 -2.68 -13.48 0.03
N GLU A 75 -2.96 -13.62 -1.28
CA GLU A 75 -2.42 -14.71 -2.11
C GLU A 75 -0.88 -14.68 -2.20
N GLN A 76 -0.26 -13.50 -2.10
CA GLN A 76 1.20 -13.36 -2.06
C GLN A 76 1.78 -13.53 -0.64
N GLY A 77 0.95 -13.79 0.37
CA GLY A 77 1.36 -14.03 1.75
C GLY A 77 1.57 -12.77 2.61
N TYR A 78 1.11 -11.60 2.16
CA TYR A 78 1.14 -10.39 2.98
C TYR A 78 0.04 -10.42 4.05
N ALA A 79 0.40 -10.04 5.28
CA ALA A 79 -0.58 -9.72 6.31
C ALA A 79 -1.37 -8.47 5.91
N TYR A 80 -2.69 -8.52 6.06
CA TYR A 80 -3.58 -7.44 5.66
C TYR A 80 -4.71 -7.29 6.67
N GLU A 81 -4.95 -6.07 7.11
CA GLU A 81 -6.00 -5.71 8.06
C GLU A 81 -6.86 -4.59 7.47
N ILE A 82 -8.18 -4.69 7.67
CA ILE A 82 -9.12 -3.61 7.36
C ILE A 82 -9.55 -3.01 8.68
N VAL A 83 -9.28 -1.72 8.86
CA VAL A 83 -9.71 -0.96 10.03
C VAL A 83 -10.74 0.06 9.60
N ASP A 84 -11.89 0.09 10.28
CA ASP A 84 -12.90 1.11 10.08
C ASP A 84 -12.45 2.42 10.72
N ALA A 85 -12.80 3.56 10.12
CA ALA A 85 -12.52 4.87 10.69
C ALA A 85 -13.16 5.08 12.06
N VAL A 86 -14.25 4.37 12.40
CA VAL A 86 -14.87 4.43 13.73
C VAL A 86 -14.13 3.63 14.79
N ASP A 87 -13.21 2.74 14.39
CA ASP A 87 -12.46 1.84 15.26
C ASP A 87 -11.00 2.28 15.47
N LEU A 88 -10.57 3.39 14.83
CA LEU A 88 -9.25 4.02 14.98
C LEU A 88 -9.19 4.92 16.23
#